data_AF-A0A971WDE7-F1
#
_entry.id   AF-A0A971WDE7-F1
#
_cell.length_a   1.000
_cell.length_b   1.000
_cell.length_c   1.000
_cell.angle_alpha   90.00
_cell.angle_beta   90.00
_cell.angle_gamma   90.00
#
_symmetry.space_group_name_H-M   'P 1'
#
loop_
_entity.id
_entity.type
_entity.pdbx_description
1 polymer ?
#
loop_
_entity_poly.entity_id
_entity_poly.type
_entity_poly.pdbx_seq_one_letter_code
_entity_poly.pdbx_strand_id
1 'polypeptide(L)'
;MRVGFLKQDSAEDLAEYVGNKLCAEVEYCDGGKKIETVALCGGAGGSLVDEVIEAGIDAYITGEVSYHHFLSAADNGLTIIAAGHFETENPIVQVLADQIRRRFEDLEVSVLEQDLPVDVYLPDLLR
;
A
#
# COMPACT_ATOMS: atom_id res chain seq x y z
N MET A 1 -8.04 -2.74 -8.57
CA MET A 1 -8.24 -3.07 -7.14
C MET A 1 -8.53 -4.56 -6.96
N ARG A 2 -8.02 -5.17 -5.89
CA ARG A 2 -8.43 -6.51 -5.41
C ARG A 2 -9.02 -6.38 -4.01
N VAL A 3 -9.91 -7.29 -3.64
CA VAL A 3 -10.49 -7.36 -2.29
C VAL A 3 -10.23 -8.75 -1.71
N GLY A 4 -9.88 -8.80 -0.43
CA GLY A 4 -9.62 -10.05 0.30
C GLY A 4 -9.93 -9.92 1.78
N PHE A 5 -9.64 -10.99 2.52
CA PHE A 5 -9.86 -11.06 3.96
C PHE A 5 -8.52 -11.05 4.70
N LEU A 6 -8.39 -10.16 5.67
CA LEU A 6 -7.25 -10.08 6.57
C LEU A 6 -7.74 -9.53 7.89
N LYS A 7 -7.59 -10.32 8.97
CA LYS A 7 -8.00 -9.91 10.30
C LYS A 7 -6.94 -9.06 10.96
N GLN A 8 -7.31 -7.88 11.42
CA GLN A 8 -6.50 -7.04 12.31
C GLN A 8 -7.37 -6.44 13.40
N ASP A 9 -6.81 -6.31 14.60
CA ASP A 9 -7.53 -5.78 15.76
C ASP A 9 -7.63 -4.25 15.73
N SER A 10 -6.70 -3.57 15.05
CA SER A 10 -6.67 -2.10 14.91
C SER A 10 -6.04 -1.64 13.59
N ALA A 11 -6.17 -0.34 13.29
CA ALA A 11 -5.49 0.30 12.18
C ALA A 11 -3.96 0.30 12.35
N GLU A 12 -3.47 0.45 13.58
CA GLU A 12 -2.04 0.40 13.92
C GLU A 12 -1.45 -0.99 13.63
N ASP A 13 -2.14 -2.08 14.02
CA ASP A 13 -1.72 -3.45 13.71
C ASP A 13 -1.62 -3.69 12.19
N LEU A 14 -2.57 -3.14 11.43
CA LEU A 14 -2.54 -3.23 9.97
C LEU A 14 -1.36 -2.42 9.40
N ALA A 15 -1.13 -1.20 9.91
CA ALA A 15 -0.02 -0.35 9.47
C ALA A 15 1.33 -1.03 9.74
N GLU A 16 1.53 -1.58 10.93
CA GLU A 16 2.73 -2.36 11.27
C GLU A 16 2.89 -3.58 10.36
N TYR A 17 1.80 -4.32 10.13
CA TYR A 17 1.82 -5.49 9.24
C TYR A 17 2.26 -5.12 7.83
N VAL A 18 1.70 -4.04 7.26
CA VAL A 18 2.01 -3.60 5.89
C VAL A 18 3.43 -3.05 5.80
N GLY A 19 3.84 -2.18 6.74
CA GLY A 19 5.18 -1.61 6.78
C GLY A 19 6.26 -2.70 6.85
N ASN A 20 6.05 -3.73 7.68
CA ASN A 20 6.95 -4.87 7.78
C ASN A 20 6.99 -5.73 6.51
N LYS A 21 5.86 -5.90 5.81
CA LYS A 21 5.78 -6.73 4.59
C LYS A 21 6.38 -6.06 3.36
N LEU A 22 6.27 -4.73 3.27
CA LEU A 22 6.78 -3.96 2.14
C LEU A 22 8.15 -3.32 2.42
N CYS A 23 8.61 -3.36 3.68
CA CYS A 23 9.77 -2.58 4.13
C CYS A 23 9.61 -1.09 3.82
N ALA A 24 8.41 -0.55 4.09
CA ALA A 24 8.00 0.79 3.73
C ALA A 24 7.70 1.64 4.97
N GLU A 25 7.92 2.95 4.87
CA GLU A 25 7.27 3.90 5.75
C GLU A 25 5.77 3.98 5.40
N VAL A 26 4.93 4.11 6.42
CA VAL A 26 3.48 4.02 6.27
C VAL A 26 2.81 5.21 6.92
N GLU A 27 1.94 5.87 6.15
CA GLU A 27 0.95 6.81 6.66
C GLU A 27 -0.40 6.10 6.76
N TYR A 28 -1.15 6.35 7.84
CA TYR A 28 -2.46 5.72 7.99
C TYR A 28 -3.49 6.62 8.66
N CYS A 29 -4.77 6.33 8.43
CA CYS A 29 -5.89 6.85 9.22
C CYS A 29 -6.69 5.69 9.82
N ASP A 30 -7.16 5.88 11.05
CA ASP A 30 -7.97 4.90 11.76
C ASP A 30 -9.46 5.09 11.45
N GLY A 31 -10.08 4.05 10.87
CA GLY A 31 -11.53 4.00 10.63
C GLY A 31 -12.35 3.63 11.88
N GLY A 32 -11.72 3.40 13.03
CA GLY A 32 -12.37 3.19 14.32
C GLY A 32 -13.07 1.84 14.48
N LYS A 33 -12.77 0.87 13.60
CA LYS A 33 -13.37 -0.47 13.61
C LYS A 33 -12.32 -1.56 13.39
N LYS A 34 -12.64 -2.78 13.83
CA LYS A 34 -11.84 -3.97 13.52
C LYS A 34 -11.85 -4.23 12.01
N ILE A 35 -10.77 -4.81 11.52
CA ILE A 35 -10.56 -5.01 10.09
C ILE A 35 -10.72 -6.50 9.78
N GLU A 36 -11.64 -6.84 8.87
CA GLU A 36 -11.76 -8.19 8.33
C GLU A 36 -11.63 -8.21 6.80
N THR A 37 -12.12 -7.17 6.14
CA THR A 37 -12.08 -6.99 4.69
C THR A 37 -11.09 -5.90 4.29
N VAL A 38 -10.25 -6.21 3.30
CA VAL A 38 -9.21 -5.31 2.83
C VAL A 38 -9.26 -5.18 1.31
N ALA A 39 -9.37 -3.94 0.83
CA ALA A 39 -9.16 -3.58 -0.55
C ALA A 39 -7.69 -3.19 -0.77
N LEU A 40 -7.14 -3.51 -1.95
CA LEU A 40 -5.75 -3.20 -2.29
C LEU A 40 -5.63 -2.67 -3.72
N CYS A 41 -4.87 -1.59 -3.87
CA CYS A 41 -4.43 -1.04 -5.16
C CYS A 41 -3.03 -0.43 -5.00
N GLY A 42 -1.99 -1.01 -5.60
CA GLY A 42 -0.66 -0.38 -5.59
C GLY A 42 -0.64 0.98 -6.29
N GLY A 43 0.39 1.77 -6.01
CA GLY A 43 0.61 3.08 -6.63
C GLY A 43 -0.39 4.15 -6.18
N ALA A 44 -0.84 4.99 -7.11
CA ALA A 44 -1.70 6.15 -6.85
C ALA A 44 -3.20 5.80 -6.81
N GLY A 45 -3.61 4.92 -5.89
CA GLY A 45 -4.98 4.43 -5.75
C GLY A 45 -5.97 5.37 -5.05
N GLY A 46 -5.60 6.63 -4.76
CA GLY A 46 -6.44 7.57 -4.02
C GLY A 46 -7.80 7.86 -4.66
N SER A 47 -7.93 7.79 -6.00
CA SER A 47 -9.21 8.01 -6.70
C SER A 47 -10.27 6.94 -6.45
N LEU A 48 -9.88 5.80 -5.86
CA LEU A 48 -10.77 4.68 -5.58
C LEU A 48 -11.34 4.72 -4.15
N VAL A 49 -10.94 5.69 -3.32
CA VAL A 49 -11.35 5.75 -1.91
C VAL A 49 -12.86 5.78 -1.75
N ASP A 50 -13.56 6.60 -2.54
CA ASP A 50 -15.02 6.68 -2.48
C ASP A 50 -15.69 5.35 -2.88
N GLU A 51 -15.17 4.66 -3.91
CA GLU A 51 -15.66 3.33 -4.30
C GLU A 51 -15.47 2.29 -3.19
N VAL A 52 -14.36 2.37 -2.43
CA VAL A 52 -14.07 1.44 -1.32
C VAL A 52 -14.98 1.70 -0.13
N ILE A 53 -15.25 2.98 0.16
CA ILE A 53 -16.24 3.39 1.18
C ILE A 53 -17.61 2.84 0.83
N GLU A 54 -18.07 3.05 -0.41
CA GLU A 54 -19.38 2.57 -0.89
C GLU A 54 -19.49 1.04 -0.85
N ALA A 55 -18.38 0.33 -1.07
CA ALA A 55 -18.31 -1.13 -0.99
C ALA A 55 -18.36 -1.67 0.46
N GLY A 56 -18.31 -0.80 1.48
CA GLY A 56 -18.41 -1.19 2.89
C GLY A 56 -17.18 -1.96 3.39
N ILE A 57 -16.02 -1.76 2.78
CA ILE A 57 -14.76 -2.42 3.14
C ILE A 57 -14.20 -1.85 4.45
N ASP A 58 -13.44 -2.65 5.19
CA ASP A 58 -12.88 -2.22 6.48
C ASP A 58 -11.58 -1.43 6.37
N ALA A 59 -10.69 -1.87 5.48
CA ALA A 59 -9.46 -1.16 5.21
C ALA A 59 -9.10 -1.10 3.73
N TYR A 60 -8.36 -0.07 3.34
CA TYR A 60 -7.81 0.12 2.02
C TYR A 60 -6.30 0.31 2.07
N ILE A 61 -5.56 -0.47 1.29
CA ILE A 61 -4.11 -0.35 1.15
C ILE A 61 -3.77 0.18 -0.23
N THR A 62 -3.01 1.26 -0.29
CA THR A 62 -2.51 1.86 -1.53
C THR A 62 -1.13 2.48 -1.33
N GLY A 63 -0.50 2.95 -2.40
CA GLY A 63 0.78 3.66 -2.31
C GLY A 63 0.59 5.11 -1.85
N GLU A 64 -0.28 5.86 -2.53
CA GLU A 64 -0.47 7.29 -2.30
C GLU A 64 -1.95 7.68 -2.15
N VAL A 65 -2.22 8.60 -1.23
CA VAL A 65 -3.55 9.15 -0.92
C VAL A 65 -3.43 10.63 -0.57
N SER A 66 -4.40 11.44 -1.00
CA SER A 66 -4.45 12.85 -0.60
C SER A 66 -4.95 13.01 0.83
N TYR A 67 -4.55 14.10 1.50
CA TYR A 67 -5.06 14.41 2.84
C TYR A 67 -6.60 14.44 2.92
N HIS A 68 -7.27 14.95 1.90
CA HIS A 68 -8.73 14.98 1.85
C HIS A 68 -9.36 13.59 1.81
N HIS A 69 -8.72 12.64 1.14
CA HIS A 69 -9.18 11.26 1.10
C HIS A 69 -8.96 10.54 2.45
N PHE A 70 -7.86 10.82 3.16
CA PHE A 70 -7.68 10.33 4.53
C PHE A 70 -8.80 10.82 5.46
N LEU A 71 -9.15 12.10 5.39
CA LEU A 71 -10.26 12.65 6.18
C LEU A 71 -11.59 11.99 5.82
N SER A 72 -11.92 11.92 4.53
CA SER A 72 -13.15 11.28 4.05
C SER A 72 -13.26 9.83 4.53
N ALA A 73 -12.17 9.08 4.46
CA ALA A 73 -12.14 7.69 4.89
C ALA A 73 -12.39 7.55 6.40
N ALA A 74 -11.69 8.34 7.22
CA ALA A 74 -11.90 8.33 8.67
C ALA A 74 -13.35 8.69 9.05
N ASP A 75 -13.93 9.72 8.41
CA ASP A 75 -15.31 10.14 8.65
C ASP A 75 -16.34 9.06 8.27
N ASN A 76 -15.99 8.17 7.33
CA ASN A 76 -16.84 7.05 6.88
C ASN A 76 -16.43 5.70 7.49
N GLY A 77 -15.52 5.70 8.47
CA GLY A 77 -15.08 4.50 9.17
C GLY A 77 -14.27 3.52 8.30
N LEU A 78 -13.58 4.02 7.27
CA LEU A 78 -12.62 3.26 6.47
C LEU A 78 -11.20 3.53 6.99
N THR A 79 -10.48 2.45 7.32
CA THR A 79 -9.03 2.54 7.59
C THR A 79 -8.26 2.65 6.28
N ILE A 80 -7.36 3.61 6.14
CA ILE A 80 -6.46 3.69 4.97
C ILE A 80 -5.02 3.48 5.43
N ILE A 81 -4.29 2.68 4.65
CA ILE A 81 -2.83 2.51 4.71
C ILE A 81 -2.24 3.03 3.39
N ALA A 82 -1.44 4.09 3.45
CA ALA A 82 -0.61 4.55 2.35
C ALA A 82 0.84 4.15 2.61
N ALA A 83 1.36 3.22 1.80
CA ALA A 83 2.64 2.56 2.03
C ALA A 83 3.65 2.80 0.90
N GLY A 84 3.60 3.97 0.26
CA GLY A 84 4.54 4.38 -0.78
C GLY A 84 4.22 3.82 -2.17
N HIS A 85 4.37 4.66 -3.21
CA HIS A 85 4.07 4.28 -4.59
C HIS A 85 5.00 3.17 -5.07
N PHE A 86 6.30 3.35 -4.86
CA PHE A 86 7.31 2.41 -5.31
C PHE A 86 7.20 1.08 -4.56
N GLU A 87 7.08 1.12 -3.24
CA GLU A 87 7.07 -0.05 -2.36
C GLU A 87 5.85 -0.93 -2.59
N THR A 88 4.71 -0.33 -2.96
CA THR A 88 3.49 -1.08 -3.28
C THR A 88 3.50 -1.70 -4.69
N GLU A 89 4.37 -1.24 -5.60
CA GLU A 89 4.47 -1.75 -6.97
C GLU A 89 5.70 -2.64 -7.19
N ASN A 90 6.82 -2.37 -6.52
CA ASN A 90 8.10 -3.07 -6.71
C ASN A 90 8.04 -4.59 -6.48
N PRO A 91 7.26 -5.16 -5.54
CA PRO A 91 7.20 -6.60 -5.32
C PRO A 91 6.85 -7.43 -6.57
N ILE A 92 6.14 -6.85 -7.55
CA ILE A 92 5.77 -7.55 -8.78
C ILE A 92 6.95 -7.74 -9.73
N VAL A 93 7.99 -6.89 -9.65
CA VAL A 93 9.10 -6.86 -10.60
C VAL A 93 9.85 -8.19 -10.58
N GLN A 94 10.21 -8.68 -9.40
CA GLN A 94 10.90 -9.96 -9.25
C GLN A 94 10.02 -11.13 -9.71
N VAL A 95 8.71 -11.08 -9.40
CA VAL A 95 7.76 -12.11 -9.83
C VAL A 95 7.68 -12.19 -11.36
N LEU A 96 7.60 -11.04 -12.03
CA LEU A 96 7.58 -10.98 -13.50
C LEU A 96 8.89 -11.45 -14.10
N ALA A 97 10.03 -11.03 -13.57
CA ALA A 97 11.34 -11.48 -14.02
C ALA A 97 11.46 -13.01 -13.94
N ASP A 98 11.04 -13.62 -12.83
CA ASP A 98 11.05 -15.07 -12.66
C ASP A 98 10.09 -15.79 -13.59
N GLN A 99 8.91 -15.22 -13.86
CA GLN A 99 7.99 -15.77 -14.86
C GLN A 99 8.57 -15.73 -16.27
N ILE A 100 9.24 -14.63 -16.64
CA ILE A 100 9.87 -14.48 -17.96
C ILE A 100 11.02 -15.48 -18.10
N ARG A 101 11.92 -15.57 -17.11
CA ARG A 101 13.03 -16.55 -17.10
C ARG A 101 12.53 -17.99 -17.27
N ARG A 102 11.45 -18.35 -16.56
CA ARG A 102 10.84 -19.69 -16.66
C ARG A 102 10.20 -19.96 -18.01
N ARG A 103 9.69 -18.92 -18.68
CA ARG A 103 8.96 -19.05 -19.95
C ARG A 103 9.88 -19.06 -21.17
N PHE A 104 11.05 -18.44 -21.06
CA PHE A 104 12.02 -18.24 -22.14
C PHE A 104 13.43 -18.55 -21.63
N GLU A 105 13.83 -19.82 -21.70
CA GLU A 105 15.12 -20.30 -21.16
C GLU A 105 16.35 -19.67 -21.85
N ASP A 106 16.22 -19.29 -23.12
CA ASP A 106 17.29 -18.66 -23.90
C ASP A 106 17.38 -17.13 -23.70
N LEU A 107 16.48 -16.53 -22.90
CA LEU A 107 16.46 -15.10 -22.66
C LEU A 107 17.18 -14.76 -21.36
N GLU A 108 18.21 -13.93 -21.44
CA GLU A 108 18.82 -13.33 -20.26
C GLU A 108 17.90 -12.25 -19.68
N VAL A 109 17.58 -12.37 -18.40
CA VAL A 109 16.70 -11.43 -17.69
C VAL A 109 17.37 -11.02 -16.39
N SER A 110 17.60 -9.71 -16.23
CA SER A 110 18.09 -9.10 -15.00
C SER A 110 17.03 -8.16 -14.41
N VAL A 111 17.01 -8.05 -13.08
CA VAL A 111 16.26 -7.02 -12.36
C VAL A 111 17.27 -5.97 -11.94
N LEU A 112 16.99 -4.71 -12.26
CA LEU A 112 17.83 -3.60 -11.82
C LEU A 112 17.30 -3.11 -10.48
N GLU A 113 18.21 -2.94 -9.53
CA GLU A 113 17.89 -2.23 -8.29
C GLU A 113 17.70 -0.76 -8.62
N GLN A 114 16.63 -0.18 -8.10
CA GLN A 114 16.31 1.21 -8.21
C GLN A 114 16.11 1.75 -6.80
N ASP A 115 16.87 2.79 -6.46
CA ASP A 115 16.61 3.60 -5.27
C ASP A 115 15.32 4.40 -5.48
N LEU A 116 14.69 4.84 -4.39
CA LEU A 116 13.52 5.71 -4.45
C LEU A 116 13.73 6.84 -5.45
N PRO A 117 12.76 7.11 -6.35
CA PRO A 117 12.93 8.09 -7.42
C PRO A 117 12.93 9.55 -6.91
N VAL A 118 12.91 9.74 -5.58
CA VAL A 118 12.77 11.02 -4.90
C VAL A 118 13.79 11.13 -3.76
N ASP A 119 14.52 12.24 -3.74
CA ASP A 119 15.39 12.59 -2.61
C ASP A 119 14.54 13.18 -1.47
N VAL A 120 14.58 12.56 -0.29
CA VAL A 120 13.90 13.06 0.90
C VAL A 120 14.87 13.94 1.70
N TYR A 121 14.55 15.24 1.81
CA TYR A 121 15.26 16.12 2.73
C TYR A 121 14.62 16.05 4.12
N LEU A 122 15.30 15.42 5.06
CA LEU A 122 14.97 15.47 6.48
C LEU A 122 15.76 16.63 7.11
N PRO A 123 15.13 17.79 7.43
CA PRO A 123 15.80 18.79 8.23
C PRO A 123 16.16 18.21 9.59
N ASP A 124 17.25 18.68 10.20
CA ASP A 124 17.65 18.37 11.59
C ASP A 124 16.59 18.89 12.59
N LEU A 125 15.42 18.27 12.63
CA LEU A 125 14.39 18.50 13.63
C LEU A 125 13.82 17.15 14.04
N LEU A 126 14.55 16.49 14.95
CA LEU A 126 14.07 15.87 16.19
C LEU A 126 15.22 14.99 16.76
N ARG A 127 15.99 15.56 17.70
CA ARG A 127 16.59 14.80 18.81
C ARG A 127 15.58 14.72 19.94
#